data_AF-A0A8J8DX39-F1
#
_entry.id   AF-A0A8J8DX39-F1
#
_cell.length_a   1.000
_cell.length_b   1.000
_cell.length_c   1.000
_cell.angle_alpha   90.00
_cell.angle_beta   90.00
_cell.angle_gamma   90.00
#
_symmetry.space_group_name_H-M   'P 1'
#
loop_
_entity.id
_entity.type
_entity.pdbx_description
1 polymer ?
#
loop_
_entity_poly.entity_id
_entity_poly.type
_entity_poly.pdbx_seq_one_letter_code
_entity_poly.pdbx_strand_id
1 'polypeptide(L)'
;MSLEDTFIIFMKFIIPLYLLAFVIYAIRAFRGPTIPDIILAIDCMSFDIAAFMAILAVYFKSVFLISGAITLALWAYLLDIYIAKYLVSREVGA
;
A
#
# COMPACT_ATOMS: atom_id res chain seq x y z
N MET A 1 10.02 7.49 30.18
CA MET A 1 10.06 7.66 28.72
C MET A 1 8.80 8.40 28.32
N SER A 2 8.91 9.49 27.56
CA SER A 2 7.71 10.18 27.06
C SER A 2 6.96 9.27 26.07
N LEU A 3 5.64 9.44 25.94
CA LEU A 3 4.85 8.76 24.91
C LEU A 3 5.40 9.02 23.50
N GLU A 4 5.92 10.23 23.27
CA GLU A 4 6.51 10.63 22.00
C GLU A 4 7.83 9.88 21.72
N ASP A 5 8.68 9.71 22.74
CA ASP A 5 9.93 8.95 22.61
C ASP A 5 9.67 7.48 22.26
N THR A 6 8.64 6.91 22.88
CA THR A 6 8.18 5.54 22.63
C THR A 6 7.73 5.39 21.19
N PHE A 7 6.89 6.33 20.72
CA PHE A 7 6.40 6.36 19.34
C PHE A 7 7.55 6.44 18.32
N ILE A 8 8.53 7.33 18.54
CA ILE A 8 9.68 7.49 17.63
C ILE A 8 10.55 6.23 17.57
N ILE A 9 10.75 5.55 18.71
CA ILE A 9 11.50 4.28 18.75
C ILE A 9 10.77 3.21 17.93
N PHE A 10 9.46 3.05 18.11
CA PHE A 10 8.67 2.10 17.32
C PHE A 10 8.74 2.40 15.82
N MET A 11 8.63 3.67 15.45
CA MET A 11 8.65 4.09 14.06
C MET A 11 9.98 3.76 13.37
N LYS A 12 11.12 3.89 14.08
CA LYS A 12 12.44 3.48 13.57
C LYS A 12 12.54 1.99 13.24
N PHE A 13 11.82 1.12 13.94
CA PHE A 13 11.78 -0.32 13.65
C PHE A 13 10.76 -0.67 12.57
N ILE A 14 9.64 0.05 12.51
CA ILE A 14 8.57 -0.22 11.54
C ILE A 14 8.95 0.22 10.11
N ILE A 15 9.61 1.37 9.94
CA ILE A 15 10.02 1.87 8.62
C ILE A 15 10.87 0.87 7.81
N PRO A 16 11.96 0.27 8.36
CA PRO A 16 12.74 -0.72 7.60
C PRO A 16 11.95 -1.99 7.31
N LEU A 17 10.97 -2.37 8.16
CA LEU A 17 10.08 -3.49 7.89
C LEU A 17 9.16 -3.21 6.69
N TYR A 18 8.59 -2.00 6.61
CA TYR A 18 7.81 -1.54 5.45
C TYR A 18 8.65 -1.53 4.17
N LEU A 19 9.88 -0.98 4.22
CA LEU A 19 10.79 -1.00 3.07
C LEU A 19 11.11 -2.43 2.61
N LEU A 20 11.30 -3.36 3.55
CA LEU A 20 11.56 -4.76 3.22
C LEU A 20 10.32 -5.41 2.59
N ALA A 21 9.13 -5.18 3.14
CA ALA A 21 7.86 -5.64 2.58
C ALA A 21 7.67 -5.13 1.14
N PHE A 22 7.90 -3.83 0.92
CA PHE A 22 7.84 -3.21 -0.40
C PHE A 22 8.78 -3.85 -1.42
N VAL A 23 10.02 -4.18 -1.01
CA VAL A 23 10.97 -4.88 -1.88
C VAL A 23 10.47 -6.29 -2.23
N ILE A 24 9.89 -7.03 -1.27
CA ILE A 24 9.31 -8.35 -1.53
C ILE A 24 8.14 -8.25 -2.52
N TYR A 25 7.23 -7.28 -2.33
CA TYR A 25 6.11 -7.05 -3.24
C TYR A 25 6.58 -6.65 -4.64
N ALA A 26 7.61 -5.80 -4.74
CA ALA A 26 8.20 -5.44 -6.02
C ALA A 26 8.76 -6.68 -6.75
N ILE A 27 9.50 -7.54 -6.05
CA ILE A 27 10.02 -8.80 -6.64
C ILE A 27 8.86 -9.68 -7.13
N ARG A 28 7.78 -9.80 -6.34
CA ARG A 28 6.58 -10.57 -6.69
C ARG A 28 5.84 -9.96 -7.90
N ALA A 29 5.78 -8.63 -8.01
CA ALA A 29 5.17 -7.94 -9.14
C ALA A 29 5.93 -8.18 -10.45
N PHE A 30 7.27 -8.22 -10.41
CA PHE A 30 8.08 -8.48 -11.62
C PHE A 30 8.25 -9.95 -11.99
N ARG A 31 8.26 -10.86 -11.00
CA ARG A 31 8.52 -12.30 -11.21
C ARG A 31 7.33 -13.20 -10.85
N GLY A 32 6.13 -12.62 -10.74
CA GLY A 32 4.95 -13.38 -10.36
C GLY A 32 4.62 -14.47 -11.39
N PRO A 33 4.36 -15.72 -10.96
CA PRO A 33 4.11 -16.84 -11.87
C PRO A 33 2.72 -16.77 -12.52
N THR A 34 1.75 -16.14 -11.86
CA THR A 34 0.39 -15.99 -12.36
C THR A 34 -0.01 -14.51 -12.44
N ILE A 35 -0.89 -14.17 -13.38
CA ILE A 35 -1.41 -12.81 -13.53
C ILE A 35 -2.09 -12.33 -12.23
N PRO A 36 -2.96 -13.13 -11.57
CA PRO A 36 -3.55 -12.75 -10.28
C PRO A 36 -2.53 -12.48 -9.18
N ASP A 37 -1.44 -13.25 -9.11
CA ASP A 37 -0.37 -13.02 -8.12
C ASP A 37 0.32 -11.66 -8.31
N ILE A 38 0.52 -11.25 -9.57
CA ILE A 38 1.13 -9.96 -9.91
C ILE A 38 0.19 -8.81 -9.50
N ILE A 39 -1.09 -8.92 -9.83
CA ILE A 39 -2.10 -7.91 -9.50
C ILE A 39 -2.22 -7.76 -7.99
N LEU A 40 -2.31 -8.88 -7.25
CA LEU A 40 -2.38 -8.88 -5.79
C LEU A 40 -1.13 -8.25 -5.16
N ALA A 41 0.06 -8.48 -5.73
CA ALA A 41 1.29 -7.86 -5.26
C ALA A 41 1.26 -6.33 -5.43
N ILE A 42 0.68 -5.83 -6.53
CA ILE A 42 0.53 -4.40 -6.81
C ILE A 42 -0.49 -3.76 -5.86
N ASP A 43 -1.59 -4.44 -5.53
CA ASP A 43 -2.56 -3.98 -4.53
C ASP A 43 -1.90 -3.87 -3.15
N CYS A 44 -1.23 -4.93 -2.69
CA CYS A 44 -0.51 -4.93 -1.42
C CYS A 44 0.51 -3.79 -1.34
N MET A 45 1.23 -3.54 -2.44
CA MET A 45 2.20 -2.45 -2.55
C MET A 45 1.55 -1.06 -2.47
N SER A 46 0.38 -0.89 -3.09
CA SER A 46 -0.38 0.37 -3.06
C SER A 46 -0.90 0.68 -1.66
N PHE A 47 -1.43 -0.33 -0.97
CA PHE A 47 -1.86 -0.19 0.42
C PHE A 47 -0.70 0.07 1.39
N ASP A 48 0.46 -0.56 1.16
CA ASP A 48 1.67 -0.34 1.95
C ASP A 48 2.14 1.12 1.85
N ILE A 49 2.12 1.71 0.63
CA ILE A 49 2.41 3.13 0.42
C ILE A 49 1.38 4.01 1.15
N ALA A 50 0.08 3.71 1.05
CA ALA A 50 -0.96 4.50 1.70
C ALA A 50 -0.80 4.50 3.24
N ALA A 51 -0.52 3.34 3.83
CA ALA A 51 -0.23 3.21 5.25
C ALA A 51 1.06 3.95 5.65
N PHE A 52 2.11 3.87 4.82
CA PHE A 52 3.34 4.60 5.03
C PHE A 52 3.14 6.12 4.99
N MET A 53 2.33 6.63 4.06
CA MET A 53 1.95 8.04 3.98
C MET A 53 1.19 8.50 5.23
N ALA A 54 0.30 7.66 5.77
CA ALA A 54 -0.41 7.96 7.02
C ALA A 54 0.54 8.04 8.23
N ILE A 55 1.51 7.12 8.33
CA ILE A 55 2.54 7.15 9.39
C ILE A 55 3.40 8.42 9.27
N LEU A 56 3.81 8.77 8.04
CA LEU A 56 4.56 10.01 7.78
C LEU A 56 3.75 11.27 8.11
N ALA A 57 2.44 11.27 7.87
CA ALA A 57 1.57 12.38 8.23
C ALA A 57 1.59 12.63 9.75
N VAL A 58 1.56 11.56 10.55
CA VAL A 58 1.68 11.63 12.01
C VAL A 58 3.06 12.14 12.41
N TYR A 59 4.13 11.64 11.76
CA TYR A 59 5.50 12.07 12.04
C TYR A 59 5.75 13.55 11.76
N PHE A 60 5.30 14.05 10.60
CA PHE A 60 5.43 15.46 10.23
C PHE A 60 4.42 16.37 10.92
N LYS A 61 3.51 15.81 11.74
CA LYS A 61 2.39 16.53 12.38
C LYS A 61 1.57 17.32 11.34
N SER A 62 1.38 16.74 10.15
CA SER A 62 0.83 17.41 8.97
C SER A 62 -0.19 16.52 8.25
N VAL A 63 -1.38 17.08 7.98
CA VAL A 63 -2.54 16.32 7.47
C VAL A 63 -2.49 16.12 5.95
N PHE A 64 -1.65 16.88 5.22
CA PHE A 64 -1.66 16.89 3.76
C PHE A 64 -1.42 15.50 3.12
N LEU A 65 -0.58 14.67 3.74
CA LEU A 65 -0.28 13.31 3.27
C LEU A 65 -1.48 12.36 3.38
N ILE A 66 -2.42 12.60 4.29
CA ILE A 66 -3.59 11.73 4.50
C ILE A 66 -4.55 11.79 3.32
N SER A 67 -4.77 12.99 2.75
CA SER A 67 -5.66 13.16 1.59
C SER A 67 -5.18 12.33 0.38
N GLY A 68 -3.87 12.33 0.13
CA GLY A 68 -3.25 11.52 -0.91
C GLY A 68 -3.35 10.01 -0.61
N ALA A 69 -3.13 9.60 0.64
CA ALA A 69 -3.22 8.21 1.07
C ALA A 69 -4.64 7.63 0.86
N ILE A 70 -5.68 8.37 1.26
CA ILE A 70 -7.08 7.96 1.08
C ILE A 70 -7.42 7.86 -0.42
N THR A 71 -7.00 8.85 -1.21
CA THR A 71 -7.25 8.85 -2.66
C THR A 71 -6.59 7.64 -3.32
N LEU A 72 -5.34 7.34 -2.97
CA LEU A 72 -4.59 6.20 -3.49
C LEU A 72 -5.26 4.88 -3.10
N ALA A 73 -5.70 4.73 -1.85
CA ALA A 73 -6.40 3.53 -1.38
C ALA A 73 -7.72 3.29 -2.13
N LEU A 74 -8.51 4.35 -2.35
CA LEU A 74 -9.75 4.24 -3.14
C LEU A 74 -9.48 3.87 -4.60
N TRP A 75 -8.40 4.39 -5.17
CA TRP A 75 -8.02 4.11 -6.56
C TRP A 75 -7.53 2.68 -6.74
N ALA A 76 -6.69 2.18 -5.83
CA ALA A 76 -6.23 0.80 -5.80
C ALA A 76 -7.41 -0.17 -5.72
N TYR A 77 -8.31 0.05 -4.75
CA TYR A 77 -9.53 -0.74 -4.59
C TYR A 77 -10.39 -0.81 -5.87
N LEU A 78 -10.54 0.32 -6.56
CA LEU A 78 -11.35 0.39 -7.79
C LEU A 78 -10.70 -0.38 -8.94
N LEU A 79 -9.37 -0.33 -9.03
CA LEU A 79 -8.58 -1.11 -9.98
C LEU A 79 -8.72 -2.62 -9.71
N ASP A 80 -8.72 -3.06 -8.45
CA ASP A 80 -8.87 -4.48 -8.11
C ASP A 80 -10.25 -5.02 -8.47
N ILE A 81 -11.32 -4.27 -8.20
CA ILE A 81 -12.67 -4.66 -8.63
C ILE A 81 -12.75 -4.78 -10.15
N TYR A 82 -12.18 -3.82 -10.86
CA TYR A 82 -12.18 -3.82 -12.32
C TYR A 82 -11.48 -5.07 -12.87
N ILE A 83 -10.30 -5.38 -12.34
CA ILE A 83 -9.51 -6.53 -12.78
C ILE A 83 -10.19 -7.85 -12.37
N ALA A 84 -10.75 -7.94 -11.17
CA ALA A 84 -11.49 -9.12 -10.72
C ALA A 84 -12.69 -9.39 -11.64
N LYS A 85 -13.44 -8.35 -12.02
CA LYS A 85 -14.57 -8.48 -12.96
C LYS A 85 -14.08 -8.90 -14.35
N TYR A 86 -12.97 -8.34 -14.82
CA TYR A 86 -12.35 -8.74 -16.09
C TYR A 86 -11.93 -10.21 -16.10
N LEU A 87 -11.32 -10.70 -15.02
CA LEU A 87 -10.87 -12.09 -14.90
C LEU A 87 -12.04 -13.09 -14.90
N VAL A 88 -13.18 -12.73 -14.28
CA VAL A 88 -14.35 -13.60 -14.17
C VAL A 88 -15.22 -13.56 -15.42
N SER A 89 -15.59 -12.36 -15.88
CA SER A 89 -16.62 -12.18 -16.91
C SER A 89 -16.05 -11.83 -18.29
N ARG A 90 -14.75 -11.52 -18.40
CA ARG A 90 -14.10 -10.97 -19.62
C ARG A 90 -14.76 -9.70 -20.20
N GLU A 91 -15.71 -9.12 -19.48
CA GLU A 91 -16.43 -7.90 -19.82
C GLU A 91 -16.13 -6.83 -18.76
N VAL A 92 -15.90 -5.60 -19.22
CA VAL A 92 -15.56 -4.45 -18.39
C VAL A 92 -16.40 -3.26 -18.81
N GLY A 93 -17.10 -2.65 -17.84
CA GLY A 93 -18.03 -1.54 -18.10
C GLY A 93 -19.35 -2.02 -18.70
N ALA A 94 -20.35 -2.20 -17.84
CA ALA A 94 -21.75 -2.25 -18.23
C ALA A 94 -22.42 -1.02 -17.64
#